data_AF-A0A6A4MW98-F1
#
_entry.id   AF-A0A6A4MW98-F1
#
_cell.length_a   1.000
_cell.length_b   1.000
_cell.length_c   1.000
_cell.angle_alpha   90.00
_cell.angle_beta   90.00
_cell.angle_gamma   90.00
#
_symmetry.space_group_name_H-M   'P 1'
#
loop_
_entity.id
_entity.type
_entity.pdbx_description
1 polymer ?
#
loop_
_entity_poly.entity_id
_entity_poly.type
_entity_poly.pdbx_seq_one_letter_code
_entity_poly.pdbx_strand_id
1 'polypeptide(L)'
;MRLIQCHRTCIGKCTCDQQKLFEIHKKELLDLKALKLKLKVEFEEMQSQFQSFFNDLGSQVQEMSANALEYHRVVEENRKLYNMVQDLKGNIRVYCRIRPSFRASAKNIMDSVGENGSLLILDPSKTVKDGRKHFQFNEVFGPTASQDEVFKYTQPLIRSVMDGYNVCIFAYGQTGSGKTHTMWSFGWNI
;
A
#
# COMPACT_ATOMS: atom_id res chain seq x y z
N MET A 1 -76.51 20.29 70.75
CA MET A 1 -75.06 20.25 70.43
C MET A 1 -74.75 18.85 69.88
N ARG A 2 -74.97 18.60 68.59
CA ARG A 2 -73.94 18.55 67.53
C ARG A 2 -72.68 17.77 67.91
N LEU A 3 -72.73 16.43 67.87
CA LEU A 3 -71.51 15.60 67.74
C LEU A 3 -71.70 14.16 67.23
N ILE A 4 -72.90 13.72 66.80
CA ILE A 4 -73.12 12.30 66.42
C ILE A 4 -73.65 12.15 64.98
N GLN A 5 -73.43 13.14 64.11
CA GLN A 5 -73.88 13.09 62.72
C GLN A 5 -72.71 13.20 61.72
N CYS A 6 -71.57 12.59 62.07
CA CYS A 6 -70.40 12.50 61.17
C CYS A 6 -69.97 11.05 60.86
N HIS A 7 -70.74 10.02 61.25
CA HIS A 7 -70.30 8.62 61.08
C HIS A 7 -71.05 7.80 60.03
N ARG A 8 -72.19 8.26 59.49
CA ARG A 8 -72.94 7.48 58.48
C ARG A 8 -72.63 7.80 57.03
N THR A 9 -72.07 8.97 56.73
CA THR A 9 -71.75 9.37 55.34
C THR A 9 -70.31 9.02 54.93
N CYS A 10 -69.44 8.65 55.88
CA CYS A 10 -68.05 8.27 55.60
C CYS A 10 -67.89 6.77 55.29
N ILE A 11 -68.80 5.90 55.74
CA ILE A 11 -68.67 4.45 55.56
C ILE A 11 -68.84 4.03 54.08
N GLY A 12 -69.74 4.68 53.33
CA GLY A 12 -69.96 4.40 51.91
C GLY A 12 -68.98 5.09 50.94
N LYS A 13 -68.37 6.21 51.36
CA LYS A 13 -67.31 6.88 50.57
C LYS A 13 -65.97 6.16 50.70
N CYS A 14 -65.60 5.74 51.91
CA CYS A 14 -64.34 5.02 52.16
C CYS A 14 -64.27 3.64 51.47
N THR A 15 -65.38 2.91 51.34
CA THR A 15 -65.39 1.61 50.64
C THR A 15 -65.31 1.75 49.11
N CYS A 16 -65.87 2.81 48.53
CA CYS A 16 -65.76 3.13 47.10
C CYS A 16 -64.34 3.58 46.70
N ASP A 17 -63.68 4.39 47.55
CA ASP A 17 -62.29 4.82 47.31
C ASP A 17 -61.29 3.67 47.43
N GLN A 18 -61.50 2.72 48.36
CA GLN A 18 -60.67 1.52 48.47
C GLN A 18 -60.84 0.56 47.28
N GLN A 19 -62.06 0.40 46.76
CA GLN A 19 -62.30 -0.41 45.56
C GLN A 19 -61.67 0.20 44.31
N LYS A 20 -61.74 1.52 44.14
CA LYS A 20 -61.05 2.24 43.06
C LYS A 20 -59.54 2.09 43.15
N LEU A 21 -58.96 2.22 44.35
CA LEU A 21 -57.52 2.05 44.57
C LEU A 21 -57.06 0.62 44.25
N PHE A 22 -57.86 -0.38 44.64
CA PHE A 22 -57.57 -1.78 44.34
C PHE A 22 -57.61 -2.08 42.83
N GLU A 23 -58.56 -1.51 42.10
CA GLU A 23 -58.62 -1.63 40.63
C GLU A 23 -57.47 -0.89 39.92
N ILE A 24 -57.01 0.25 40.46
CA ILE A 24 -55.82 0.95 39.95
C ILE A 24 -54.56 0.10 40.13
N HIS A 25 -54.30 -0.42 41.34
CA HIS A 25 -53.14 -1.29 41.58
C HIS A 25 -53.18 -2.57 40.74
N LYS A 26 -54.38 -3.14 40.52
CA LYS A 26 -54.56 -4.30 39.65
C LYS A 26 -54.21 -3.98 38.20
N LYS A 27 -54.59 -2.80 37.71
CA LYS A 27 -54.24 -2.31 36.38
C LYS A 27 -52.73 -2.07 36.24
N GLU A 28 -52.11 -1.39 37.20
CA GLU A 28 -50.66 -1.19 37.24
C GLU A 28 -49.89 -2.51 37.26
N LEU A 29 -50.37 -3.51 38.02
CA LEU A 29 -49.76 -4.84 38.05
C LEU A 29 -49.85 -5.56 36.70
N LEU A 30 -50.94 -5.37 35.95
CA LEU A 30 -51.10 -5.91 34.60
C LEU A 30 -50.17 -5.22 33.61
N ASP A 31 -50.06 -3.90 33.67
CA ASP A 31 -49.16 -3.11 32.81
C ASP A 31 -47.69 -3.46 33.08
N LEU A 32 -47.30 -3.65 34.35
CA LEU A 32 -45.94 -4.03 34.75
C LEU A 32 -45.59 -5.45 34.29
N LYS A 33 -46.55 -6.39 34.33
CA LYS A 33 -46.39 -7.74 33.74
C LYS A 33 -46.22 -7.68 32.23
N ALA A 34 -46.98 -6.84 31.54
CA ALA A 34 -46.86 -6.67 30.09
C ALA A 34 -45.50 -6.05 29.71
N LEU A 35 -45.04 -5.05 30.47
CA LEU A 35 -43.73 -4.43 30.28
C LEU A 35 -42.59 -5.43 30.52
N LYS A 36 -42.68 -6.26 31.57
CA LYS A 36 -41.71 -7.33 31.83
C LYS A 36 -41.62 -8.31 30.66
N LEU A 37 -42.76 -8.71 30.10
CA LEU A 37 -42.81 -9.60 28.95
C LEU A 37 -42.14 -8.97 27.72
N LYS A 38 -42.42 -7.69 27.44
CA LYS A 38 -41.76 -6.95 26.35
C LYS A 38 -40.25 -6.88 26.51
N LEU A 39 -39.78 -6.45 27.69
CA LEU A 39 -38.35 -6.38 28.00
C LEU A 39 -37.66 -7.74 27.87
N LYS A 40 -38.34 -8.83 28.24
CA LYS A 40 -37.80 -10.18 28.08
C LYS A 40 -37.61 -10.55 26.61
N VAL A 41 -38.60 -10.27 25.78
CA VAL A 41 -38.52 -10.54 24.33
C VAL A 41 -37.40 -9.70 23.69
N GLU A 42 -37.34 -8.41 24.00
CA GLU A 42 -36.27 -7.52 23.50
C GLU A 42 -34.87 -7.99 23.94
N PHE A 43 -34.73 -8.49 25.16
CA PHE A 43 -33.46 -9.02 25.65
C PHE A 43 -33.04 -10.30 24.90
N GLU A 44 -33.98 -11.23 24.67
CA GLU A 44 -33.71 -12.46 23.90
C GLU A 44 -33.36 -12.14 22.43
N GLU A 45 -34.02 -11.15 21.84
CA GLU A 45 -33.73 -10.69 20.48
C GLU A 45 -32.34 -10.02 20.41
N MET A 46 -32.03 -9.14 21.36
CA MET A 46 -30.71 -8.52 21.47
C MET A 46 -29.61 -9.56 21.69
N GLN A 47 -29.85 -10.59 22.50
CA GLN A 47 -28.91 -11.68 22.73
C GLN A 47 -28.64 -12.46 21.43
N SER A 48 -29.69 -12.76 20.66
CA SER A 48 -29.57 -13.42 19.36
C SER A 48 -28.77 -12.59 18.37
N GLN A 49 -29.05 -11.29 18.28
CA GLN A 49 -28.31 -10.34 17.42
C GLN A 49 -26.84 -10.23 17.81
N PHE A 50 -26.53 -10.17 19.11
CA PHE A 50 -25.14 -10.17 19.57
C PHE A 50 -24.42 -11.45 19.17
N GLN A 51 -25.08 -12.60 19.31
CA GLN A 51 -24.48 -13.89 18.98
C GLN A 51 -24.20 -14.03 17.47
N SER A 52 -25.11 -13.56 16.61
CA SER A 52 -24.86 -13.52 15.17
C SER A 52 -23.71 -12.57 14.82
N PHE A 53 -23.67 -11.38 15.44
CA PHE A 53 -22.60 -10.41 15.20
C PHE A 53 -21.22 -10.96 15.57
N PHE A 54 -21.09 -11.64 16.71
CA PHE A 54 -19.81 -12.25 17.10
C PHE A 54 -19.38 -13.39 16.16
N ASN A 55 -20.33 -14.18 15.64
CA ASN A 55 -20.03 -15.22 14.66
C ASN A 55 -19.53 -14.62 13.35
N ASP A 56 -20.19 -13.56 12.85
CA ASP A 56 -19.79 -12.85 11.64
C ASP A 56 -18.44 -12.15 11.81
N LEU A 57 -18.19 -11.53 12.97
CA LEU A 57 -16.89 -10.95 13.26
C LEU A 57 -15.79 -12.01 13.31
N GLY A 58 -16.08 -13.17 13.91
CA GLY A 58 -15.16 -14.30 13.97
C GLY A 58 -14.80 -14.82 12.57
N SER A 59 -15.78 -14.97 11.68
CA SER A 59 -15.54 -15.42 10.30
C SER A 59 -14.72 -14.41 9.51
N GLN A 60 -15.02 -13.10 9.63
CA GLN A 60 -14.24 -12.04 8.98
C GLN A 60 -12.77 -12.01 9.46
N VAL A 61 -12.53 -12.18 10.77
CA VAL A 61 -11.17 -12.21 11.31
C VAL A 61 -10.39 -13.42 10.81
N GLN A 62 -11.03 -14.60 10.75
CA GLN A 62 -10.39 -15.81 10.22
C GLN A 62 -10.05 -15.67 8.74
N GLU A 63 -10.97 -15.15 7.93
CA GLU A 63 -10.74 -14.90 6.51
C GLU A 63 -9.60 -13.89 6.31
N MET A 64 -9.62 -12.77 7.04
CA MET A 64 -8.57 -11.77 6.95
C MET A 64 -7.21 -12.32 7.37
N SER A 65 -7.15 -13.16 8.40
CA SER A 65 -5.92 -13.83 8.82
C SER A 65 -5.39 -14.78 7.75
N ALA A 66 -6.27 -15.58 7.12
CA ALA A 66 -5.90 -16.47 6.03
C ALA A 66 -5.38 -15.70 4.80
N ASN A 67 -6.08 -14.61 4.44
CA ASN A 67 -5.68 -13.74 3.34
C ASN A 67 -4.34 -13.05 3.61
N ALA A 68 -4.09 -12.62 4.85
CA ALA A 68 -2.80 -12.02 5.23
C ALA A 68 -1.64 -13.02 5.10
N LEU A 69 -1.83 -14.27 5.55
CA LEU A 69 -0.85 -15.34 5.41
C LEU A 69 -0.53 -15.63 3.94
N GLU A 70 -1.56 -15.75 3.09
CA GLU A 70 -1.36 -15.98 1.66
C GLU A 70 -0.68 -14.78 0.98
N TYR A 71 -1.05 -13.56 1.36
CA TYR A 71 -0.37 -12.36 0.87
C TYR A 71 1.12 -12.35 1.21
N HIS A 72 1.48 -12.72 2.44
CA HIS A 72 2.89 -12.87 2.83
C HIS A 72 3.63 -13.90 1.98
N ARG A 73 3.00 -15.07 1.74
CA ARG A 73 3.57 -16.12 0.89
C ARG A 73 3.85 -15.63 -0.52
N VAL A 74 2.87 -14.94 -1.13
CA VAL A 74 2.98 -14.37 -2.48
C VAL A 74 4.07 -13.28 -2.53
N VAL A 75 4.20 -12.45 -1.49
CA VAL A 75 5.26 -11.43 -1.41
C VAL A 75 6.64 -12.07 -1.34
N GLU A 76 6.82 -13.13 -0.55
CA GLU A 76 8.10 -13.86 -0.48
C GLU A 76 8.46 -14.54 -1.80
N GLU A 77 7.49 -15.15 -2.47
CA GLU A 77 7.71 -15.76 -3.79
C GLU A 77 8.08 -14.70 -4.83
N ASN A 78 7.38 -13.57 -4.85
CA ASN A 78 7.71 -12.45 -5.72
C ASN A 78 9.14 -11.93 -5.47
N ARG A 79 9.58 -11.85 -4.21
CA ARG A 79 10.97 -11.48 -3.89
C ARG A 79 11.96 -12.49 -4.48
N LYS A 80 11.71 -13.80 -4.34
CA LYS A 80 12.60 -14.84 -4.90
C LYS A 80 12.66 -14.78 -6.42
N LEU A 81 11.51 -14.75 -7.09
CA LEU A 81 11.41 -14.69 -8.55
C LEU A 81 12.06 -13.42 -9.10
N TYR A 82 11.84 -12.28 -8.44
CA TYR A 82 12.41 -11.01 -8.86
C TYR A 82 13.94 -11.06 -8.90
N ASN A 83 14.56 -11.57 -7.83
CA ASN A 83 16.02 -11.66 -7.75
C ASN A 83 16.57 -12.70 -8.73
N MET A 84 15.88 -13.83 -8.94
CA MET A 84 16.24 -14.79 -9.99
C MET A 84 16.25 -14.15 -11.38
N VAL A 85 15.27 -13.31 -11.69
CA VAL A 85 15.25 -12.54 -12.95
C VAL A 85 16.43 -11.56 -13.03
N GLN A 86 16.85 -10.96 -11.92
CA GLN A 86 18.05 -10.11 -11.92
C GLN A 86 19.33 -10.91 -12.15
N ASP A 87 19.47 -12.08 -11.53
CA ASP A 87 20.63 -12.95 -11.69
C ASP A 87 20.75 -13.46 -13.14
N LEU A 88 19.63 -13.82 -13.76
CA LEU A 88 19.56 -14.25 -15.16
C LEU A 88 19.97 -13.14 -16.14
N LYS A 89 19.73 -11.87 -15.80
CA LYS A 89 20.23 -10.72 -16.58
C LYS A 89 21.73 -10.47 -16.40
N GLY A 90 22.37 -11.18 -15.47
CA GLY A 90 23.78 -11.04 -15.12
C GLY A 90 24.01 -10.18 -13.89
N ASN A 91 24.86 -10.69 -12.98
CA ASN A 91 25.25 -10.03 -11.73
C ASN A 91 26.15 -8.81 -11.97
N ILE A 92 26.85 -8.78 -13.10
CA ILE A 92 27.67 -7.65 -13.54
C ILE A 92 27.05 -7.11 -14.83
N ARG A 93 26.72 -5.82 -14.82
CA ARG A 93 26.15 -5.13 -15.97
C ARG A 93 26.97 -3.89 -16.26
N VAL A 94 27.37 -3.72 -17.50
CA VAL A 94 28.17 -2.60 -17.98
C VAL A 94 27.34 -1.80 -18.96
N TYR A 95 27.11 -0.55 -18.61
CA TYR A 95 26.38 0.41 -19.42
C TYR A 95 27.34 1.49 -19.93
N CYS A 96 27.21 1.86 -21.20
CA CYS A 96 27.94 2.99 -21.77
C CYS A 96 27.01 4.20 -21.85
N ARG A 97 27.47 5.39 -21.45
CA ARG A 97 26.71 6.63 -21.61
C ARG A 97 27.56 7.68 -22.30
N ILE A 98 27.09 8.13 -23.45
CA ILE A 98 27.74 9.15 -24.26
C ILE A 98 27.21 10.51 -23.84
N ARG A 99 28.11 11.41 -23.45
CA ARG A 99 27.77 12.78 -23.10
C ARG A 99 27.60 13.62 -24.37
N PRO A 100 26.58 14.49 -24.48
CA PRO A 100 26.47 15.41 -25.60
C PRO A 100 27.67 16.37 -25.70
N SER A 101 28.14 16.56 -26.93
CA SER A 101 29.28 17.42 -27.24
C SER A 101 28.89 18.90 -27.11
N PHE A 102 29.54 19.63 -26.21
CA PHE A 102 29.24 21.05 -25.95
C PHE A 102 29.91 22.01 -26.96
N ARG A 103 30.86 21.54 -27.78
CA ARG A 103 31.61 22.39 -28.73
C ARG A 103 31.28 22.01 -30.17
N ALA A 104 30.77 22.96 -30.95
CA ALA A 104 30.42 22.81 -32.37
C ALA A 104 31.60 22.43 -33.29
N SER A 105 32.86 22.52 -32.82
CA SER A 105 34.08 22.25 -33.60
C SER A 105 34.90 21.06 -33.13
N ALA A 106 34.49 20.38 -32.05
CA ALA A 106 35.14 19.13 -31.69
C ALA A 106 34.75 18.10 -32.77
N LYS A 107 35.71 17.67 -33.59
CA LYS A 107 35.55 16.46 -34.41
C LYS A 107 35.24 15.33 -33.43
N ASN A 108 33.96 15.09 -33.21
CA ASN A 108 33.50 13.93 -32.48
C ASN A 108 34.13 12.74 -33.20
N ILE A 109 34.98 12.01 -32.48
CA ILE A 109 35.32 10.63 -32.85
C ILE A 109 33.96 10.01 -33.14
N MET A 110 33.66 9.73 -34.41
CA MET A 110 32.28 9.48 -34.84
C MET A 110 31.82 8.19 -34.18
N ASP A 111 30.91 8.35 -33.21
CA ASP A 111 30.29 7.26 -32.47
C ASP A 111 28.98 6.89 -33.17
N SER A 112 28.87 5.70 -33.74
CA SER A 112 27.57 5.16 -34.13
C SER A 112 27.10 4.20 -33.05
N VAL A 113 26.03 4.58 -32.36
CA VAL A 113 25.30 3.71 -31.42
C VAL A 113 24.53 2.69 -32.25
N GLY A 114 24.93 1.43 -32.19
CA GLY A 114 24.23 0.31 -32.82
C GLY A 114 23.09 -0.20 -31.95
N GLU A 115 22.27 -1.10 -32.50
CA GLU A 115 21.21 -1.77 -31.75
C GLU A 115 21.81 -2.72 -30.68
N ASN A 116 21.06 -2.95 -29.61
CA ASN A 116 21.37 -3.92 -28.55
C ASN A 116 22.74 -3.73 -27.86
N GLY A 117 23.10 -2.49 -27.53
CA GLY A 117 24.32 -2.19 -26.78
C GLY A 117 25.63 -2.27 -27.58
N SER A 118 25.56 -2.28 -28.91
CA SER A 118 26.74 -2.15 -29.79
C SER A 118 27.19 -0.69 -29.88
N LEU A 119 28.49 -0.45 -29.74
CA LEU A 119 29.10 0.87 -29.93
C LEU A 119 30.28 0.78 -30.90
N LEU A 120 30.23 1.60 -31.95
CA LEU A 120 31.31 1.75 -32.91
C LEU A 120 31.96 3.11 -32.77
N ILE A 121 33.26 3.12 -32.53
CA ILE A 121 34.08 4.33 -32.39
C ILE A 121 35.04 4.41 -33.58
N LEU A 122 35.05 5.55 -34.28
CA LEU A 122 35.94 5.82 -35.41
C LEU A 122 36.99 6.88 -35.06
N ASP A 123 38.24 6.46 -34.92
CA ASP A 123 39.38 7.34 -34.70
C ASP A 123 39.73 8.13 -35.98
N PRO A 124 39.55 9.46 -35.99
CA PRO A 124 39.82 10.28 -37.18
C PRO A 124 41.32 10.43 -37.49
N SER A 125 42.22 9.97 -36.62
CA SER A 125 43.67 10.02 -36.81
C SER A 125 44.26 8.79 -37.52
N LYS A 126 43.45 7.77 -37.79
CA LYS A 126 43.87 6.49 -38.41
C LYS A 126 43.10 6.19 -39.69
N THR A 127 43.63 5.28 -40.52
CA THR A 127 42.90 4.76 -41.69
C THR A 127 41.59 4.10 -41.25
N VAL A 128 40.56 4.13 -42.10
CA VAL A 128 39.21 3.61 -41.74
C VAL A 128 39.22 2.14 -41.28
N LYS A 129 40.18 1.34 -41.76
CA LYS A 129 40.35 -0.07 -41.35
C LYS A 129 40.98 -0.22 -39.96
N ASP A 130 41.93 0.63 -39.58
CA ASP A 130 42.65 0.54 -38.30
C ASP A 130 42.08 1.46 -37.20
N GLY A 131 41.25 2.43 -37.59
CA GLY A 131 40.61 3.41 -36.70
C GLY A 131 39.27 2.96 -36.13
N ARG A 132 38.72 1.83 -36.59
CA ARG A 132 37.41 1.31 -36.17
C ARG A 132 37.55 0.43 -34.93
N LYS A 133 36.94 0.83 -33.82
CA LYS A 133 36.84 0.01 -32.60
C LYS A 133 35.39 -0.31 -32.30
N HIS A 134 35.11 -1.59 -32.11
CA HIS A 134 33.78 -2.09 -31.76
C HIS A 134 33.76 -2.51 -30.29
N PHE A 135 32.74 -2.09 -29.55
CA PHE A 135 32.51 -2.43 -28.15
C PHE A 135 31.09 -2.96 -27.98
N GLN A 136 30.94 -3.94 -27.09
CA GLN A 136 29.65 -4.51 -26.73
C GLN A 136 29.38 -4.26 -25.24
N PHE A 137 28.23 -3.66 -24.95
CA PHE A 137 27.76 -3.38 -23.61
C PHE A 137 26.38 -4.02 -23.39
N ASN A 138 25.88 -3.97 -22.15
CA ASN A 138 24.49 -4.33 -21.87
C ASN A 138 23.51 -3.31 -22.46
N GLU A 139 23.89 -2.03 -22.46
CA GLU A 139 23.15 -0.96 -23.14
C GLU A 139 24.09 0.23 -23.42
N VAL A 140 23.80 0.97 -24.49
CA VAL A 140 24.54 2.18 -24.87
C VAL A 140 23.56 3.37 -24.94
N PHE A 141 23.71 4.30 -24.01
CA PHE A 141 22.92 5.52 -23.95
C PHE A 141 23.57 6.61 -24.80
N GLY A 142 22.86 7.05 -25.84
CA GLY A 142 23.31 8.13 -26.72
C GLY A 142 23.34 9.51 -26.05
N PRO A 143 23.85 10.54 -26.76
CA PRO A 143 23.95 11.91 -26.28
C PRO A 143 22.64 12.55 -25.81
N THR A 144 21.51 12.09 -26.34
CA THR A 144 20.16 12.60 -26.04
C THR A 144 19.50 11.87 -24.88
N ALA A 145 20.14 10.84 -24.31
CA ALA A 145 19.55 10.02 -23.27
C ALA A 145 19.39 10.81 -21.97
N SER A 146 18.16 10.81 -21.46
CA SER A 146 17.77 11.50 -20.23
C SER A 146 18.28 10.78 -18.97
N GLN A 147 18.29 11.48 -17.84
CA GLN A 147 18.57 10.85 -16.54
C GLN A 147 17.54 9.77 -16.21
N ASP A 148 16.27 10.00 -16.52
CA ASP A 148 15.18 9.07 -16.23
C ASP A 148 15.33 7.77 -17.04
N GLU A 149 15.74 7.87 -18.30
CA GLU A 149 16.03 6.69 -19.13
C GLU A 149 17.16 5.85 -18.54
N VAL A 150 18.25 6.48 -18.11
CA VAL A 150 19.37 5.77 -17.45
C VAL A 150 18.89 5.15 -16.13
N PHE A 151 18.09 5.88 -15.35
CA PHE A 151 17.58 5.42 -14.06
C PHE A 151 16.70 4.17 -14.19
N LYS A 152 15.85 4.08 -15.21
CA LYS A 152 14.99 2.90 -15.46
C LYS A 152 15.77 1.57 -15.52
N TYR A 153 17.01 1.60 -16.00
CA TYR A 153 17.87 0.40 -16.05
C TYR A 153 18.49 0.06 -14.69
N THR A 154 18.70 1.05 -13.83
CA THR A 154 19.26 0.88 -12.47
C THR A 154 18.19 0.65 -11.41
N GLN A 155 16.95 1.10 -11.64
CA GLN A 155 15.82 0.98 -10.72
C GLN A 155 15.60 -0.47 -10.23
N PRO A 156 15.73 -1.52 -11.06
CA PRO A 156 15.58 -2.88 -10.58
C PRO A 156 16.60 -3.31 -9.51
N LEU A 157 17.80 -2.74 -9.57
CA LEU A 157 18.85 -3.02 -8.59
C LEU A 157 18.50 -2.41 -7.23
N ILE A 158 17.81 -1.26 -7.21
CA ILE A 158 17.35 -0.61 -5.96
C ILE A 158 16.35 -1.50 -5.22
N ARG A 159 15.43 -2.14 -5.95
CA ARG A 159 14.51 -3.13 -5.36
C ARG A 159 15.27 -4.31 -4.76
N SER A 160 16.34 -4.77 -5.41
CA SER A 160 17.18 -5.85 -4.88
C SER A 160 17.85 -5.44 -3.55
N VAL A 161 18.24 -4.18 -3.41
CA VAL A 161 18.74 -3.64 -2.12
C VAL A 161 17.66 -3.66 -1.04
N MET A 162 16.43 -3.25 -1.37
CA MET A 162 15.29 -3.34 -0.43
C MET A 162 14.99 -4.79 -0.03
N ASP A 163 15.23 -5.72 -0.94
CA ASP A 163 15.15 -7.17 -0.71
C ASP A 163 16.39 -7.72 0.04
N GLY A 164 17.30 -6.88 0.53
CA GLY A 164 18.45 -7.29 1.36
C GLY A 164 19.69 -7.76 0.60
N TYR A 165 19.78 -7.49 -0.70
CA TYR A 165 20.97 -7.80 -1.51
C TYR A 165 21.97 -6.65 -1.54
N ASN A 166 23.26 -6.99 -1.59
CA ASN A 166 24.32 -6.01 -1.75
C ASN A 166 24.46 -5.62 -3.23
N VAL A 167 24.26 -4.35 -3.53
CA VAL A 167 24.41 -3.79 -4.88
C VAL A 167 25.47 -2.70 -4.85
N CYS A 168 26.34 -2.68 -5.86
CA CYS A 168 27.31 -1.62 -6.08
C CYS A 168 27.08 -0.98 -7.46
N ILE A 169 26.92 0.35 -7.49
CA ILE A 169 26.85 1.13 -8.71
C ILE A 169 28.02 2.12 -8.69
N PHE A 170 28.85 2.07 -9.72
CA PHE A 170 29.96 3.00 -9.89
C PHE A 170 29.96 3.57 -11.30
N ALA A 171 30.42 4.81 -11.43
CA ALA A 171 30.61 5.47 -12.70
C ALA A 171 32.10 5.57 -13.02
N TYR A 172 32.50 5.14 -14.21
CA TYR A 172 33.89 5.16 -14.66
C TYR A 172 34.08 6.03 -15.91
N GLY A 173 35.26 6.64 -16.06
CA GLY A 173 35.63 7.47 -17.21
C GLY A 173 36.56 8.61 -16.84
N GLN A 174 37.08 9.33 -17.85
CA GLN A 174 37.98 10.48 -17.65
C GLN A 174 37.30 11.67 -16.95
N THR A 175 38.08 12.63 -16.45
CA THR A 175 37.54 13.91 -15.94
C THR A 175 36.76 14.63 -17.04
N GLY A 176 35.56 15.14 -16.69
CA GLY A 176 34.64 15.78 -17.63
C GLY A 176 33.67 14.85 -18.39
N SER A 177 33.84 13.51 -18.29
CA SER A 177 32.99 12.55 -19.02
C SER A 177 31.53 12.46 -18.55
N GLY A 178 31.18 13.08 -17.43
CA GLY A 178 29.80 13.08 -16.90
C GLY A 178 29.53 12.07 -15.78
N LYS A 179 30.55 11.52 -15.11
CA LYS A 179 30.39 10.64 -13.92
C LYS A 179 29.52 11.28 -12.82
N THR A 180 29.88 12.48 -12.37
CA THR A 180 29.13 13.22 -11.35
C THR A 180 27.71 13.54 -11.80
N HIS A 181 27.53 13.93 -13.06
CA HIS A 181 26.20 14.17 -13.62
C HIS A 181 25.35 12.88 -13.63
N THR A 182 25.95 11.73 -13.95
CA THR A 182 25.24 10.45 -13.97
C THR A 182 24.82 10.02 -12.56
N MET A 183 25.69 10.17 -11.57
CA MET A 183 25.43 9.72 -10.19
C MET A 183 24.60 10.70 -9.35
N TRP A 184 24.74 12.01 -9.58
CA TRP A 184 24.26 13.03 -8.65
C TRP A 184 23.33 14.07 -9.28
N SER A 185 23.18 14.13 -10.61
CA SER A 185 22.38 15.21 -11.21
C SER A 185 20.94 15.15 -10.71
N PHE A 186 20.53 16.21 -10.02
CA PHE A 186 19.20 16.32 -9.44
C PHE A 186 18.15 16.50 -10.55
N GLY A 187 17.16 15.61 -10.58
CA GLY A 187 15.95 15.74 -11.39
C GLY A 187 14.91 16.64 -10.72
N TRP A 188 15.28 17.84 -10.27
CA TRP A 188 14.28 18.85 -9.93
C TRP A 188 13.78 19.46 -11.25
N ASN A 189 12.71 18.89 -11.80
CA ASN A 189 11.80 19.68 -12.62
C ASN A 189 11.19 20.72 -11.67
N ILE A 190 11.70 21.95 -11.72
CA ILE A 190 11.00 23.14 -11.23
C ILE A 190 10.39 23.82 -12.44
#